data_AF-A0A3C1C1U8-F1
#
_entry.id   AF-A0A3C1C1U8-F1
#
_cell.length_a   1.000
_cell.length_b   1.000
_cell.length_c   1.000
_cell.angle_alpha   90.00
_cell.angle_beta   90.00
_cell.angle_gamma   90.00
#
_symmetry.space_group_name_H-M   'P 1'
#
loop_
_entity.id
_entity.type
_entity.pdbx_description
1 polymer ?
#
loop_
_entity_poly.entity_id
_entity_poly.type
_entity_poly.pdbx_seq_one_letter_code
_entity_poly.pdbx_strand_id
1 'polypeptide(L)'
;RAADAIMVGAGTVRHDNPSLWPRPDGQRDPWRVIVVRNAPLPLSAQVFTDEHAARTIVAAPKGWQPGCATRIRKAGATVLELPRKGFLQALARELGPLGILRVLCEGGGILAGELIQAGLVDELCVFLSPMLIGGPVGAMGTTEWRLEQAPRFHLRDAKPVGNDFYFRLKPAGQPGSAGTPRPTSNPICPSWVGRTLRVSRTISKTKNRRKEL
;
A
#
# COMPACT_ATOMS: atom_id res chain seq x y z
N ARG A 1 3.02 -8.31 -10.91
CA ARG A 1 2.83 -9.30 -9.82
C ARG A 1 1.55 -8.93 -9.10
N ALA A 2 0.72 -9.91 -8.73
CA ALA A 2 -0.51 -9.64 -7.99
C ALA A 2 -0.20 -9.15 -6.57
N ALA A 3 -0.88 -8.09 -6.16
CA ALA A 3 -0.96 -7.64 -4.77
C ALA A 3 -2.10 -8.40 -4.06
N ASP A 4 -1.97 -8.61 -2.76
CA ASP A 4 -3.03 -9.18 -1.93
C ASP A 4 -4.06 -8.10 -1.55
N ALA A 5 -3.66 -6.82 -1.61
CA ALA A 5 -4.54 -5.68 -1.43
C ALA A 5 -4.11 -4.45 -2.25
N ILE A 6 -5.06 -3.57 -2.51
CA ILE A 6 -4.85 -2.22 -3.04
C ILE A 6 -5.24 -1.23 -1.96
N MET A 7 -4.37 -0.27 -1.67
CA MET A 7 -4.54 0.75 -0.64
C MET A 7 -4.62 2.15 -1.25
N VAL A 8 -5.58 2.92 -0.76
CA VAL A 8 -5.74 4.33 -1.12
C VAL A 8 -6.09 5.18 0.10
N GLY A 9 -5.78 6.48 0.02
CA GLY A 9 -6.30 7.46 0.95
C GLY A 9 -7.77 7.77 0.69
N ALA A 10 -8.48 8.22 1.73
CA ALA A 10 -9.87 8.64 1.64
C ALA A 10 -10.13 9.77 0.61
N GLY A 11 -9.12 10.59 0.32
CA GLY A 11 -9.21 11.63 -0.72
C GLY A 11 -9.44 11.03 -2.10
N THR A 12 -8.64 10.03 -2.48
CA THR A 12 -8.78 9.29 -3.75
C THR A 12 -10.19 8.70 -3.89
N VAL A 13 -10.73 8.10 -2.83
CA VAL A 13 -12.11 7.57 -2.88
C VAL A 13 -13.15 8.67 -3.13
N ARG A 14 -12.98 9.85 -2.52
CA ARG A 14 -13.93 10.96 -2.67
C ARG A 14 -13.86 11.64 -4.04
N HIS A 15 -12.66 11.79 -4.59
CA HIS A 15 -12.45 12.55 -5.83
C HIS A 15 -12.59 11.67 -7.06
N ASP A 16 -12.09 10.43 -7.01
CA ASP A 16 -11.98 9.59 -8.20
C ASP A 16 -13.01 8.45 -8.22
N ASN A 17 -13.63 8.17 -7.07
CA ASN A 17 -14.60 7.08 -6.89
C ASN A 17 -14.18 5.75 -7.57
N PRO A 18 -12.95 5.24 -7.32
CA PRO A 18 -12.43 4.08 -8.04
C PRO A 18 -13.10 2.79 -7.54
N SER A 19 -13.22 1.78 -8.41
CA SER A 19 -13.62 0.44 -7.96
C SER A 19 -12.50 -0.29 -7.20
N LEU A 20 -11.23 0.05 -7.50
CA LEU A 20 -10.01 -0.64 -7.04
C LEU A 20 -10.03 -2.15 -7.35
N TRP A 21 -10.81 -2.54 -8.36
CA TRP A 21 -10.89 -3.91 -8.84
C TRP A 21 -10.06 -4.06 -10.13
N PRO A 22 -9.25 -5.13 -10.27
CA PRO A 22 -8.46 -5.36 -11.48
C PRO A 22 -9.34 -5.44 -12.74
N ARG A 23 -8.86 -4.88 -13.86
CA ARG A 23 -9.49 -4.99 -15.19
C ARG A 23 -8.43 -5.24 -16.28
N PRO A 24 -8.54 -6.29 -17.11
CA PRO A 24 -9.50 -7.40 -17.00
C PRO A 24 -9.33 -8.16 -15.68
N ASP A 25 -10.29 -9.01 -15.33
CA ASP A 25 -10.27 -9.74 -14.06
C ASP A 25 -8.90 -10.36 -13.80
N GLY A 26 -8.38 -10.06 -12.62
CA GLY A 26 -7.06 -10.50 -12.20
C GLY A 26 -7.06 -11.99 -11.87
N GLN A 27 -5.88 -12.60 -11.82
CA GLN A 27 -5.72 -13.97 -11.28
C GLN A 27 -6.04 -14.07 -9.79
N ARG A 28 -6.19 -12.94 -9.09
CA ARG A 28 -6.49 -12.84 -7.66
C ARG A 28 -7.36 -11.62 -7.38
N ASP A 29 -8.26 -11.81 -6.44
CA ASP A 29 -9.14 -10.79 -5.89
C ASP A 29 -8.41 -10.02 -4.77
N PRO A 30 -7.98 -8.77 -4.97
CA PRO A 30 -7.32 -8.02 -3.92
C PRO A 30 -8.33 -7.62 -2.83
N TRP A 31 -7.85 -7.42 -1.61
CA TRP A 31 -8.57 -6.60 -0.64
C TRP A 31 -8.46 -5.12 -1.03
N ARG A 32 -9.48 -4.33 -0.71
CA ARG A 32 -9.47 -2.87 -0.89
C ARG A 32 -9.29 -2.21 0.46
N VAL A 33 -8.16 -1.57 0.71
CA VAL A 33 -7.84 -0.93 1.99
C VAL A 33 -7.94 0.58 1.85
N ILE A 34 -8.90 1.18 2.54
CA ILE A 34 -9.14 2.63 2.51
C ILE A 34 -8.68 3.22 3.83
N VAL A 35 -7.68 4.12 3.77
CA VAL A 35 -7.16 4.80 4.96
C VAL A 35 -7.90 6.13 5.17
N VAL A 36 -8.58 6.26 6.31
CA VAL A 36 -9.29 7.48 6.72
C VAL A 36 -8.64 8.15 7.93
N ARG A 37 -8.88 9.45 8.10
CA ARG A 37 -8.39 10.24 9.25
C ARG A 37 -9.55 10.82 10.05
N ASN A 38 -10.25 11.80 9.49
CA ASN A 38 -11.32 12.53 10.20
C ASN A 38 -12.63 12.58 9.40
N ALA A 39 -12.57 12.94 8.12
CA ALA A 39 -13.75 13.10 7.27
C ALA A 39 -14.45 11.76 7.01
N PRO A 40 -15.80 11.75 6.91
CA PRO A 40 -16.54 10.55 6.51
C PRO A 40 -16.26 10.17 5.06
N LEU A 41 -16.58 8.93 4.70
CA LEU A 41 -16.60 8.46 3.32
C LEU A 41 -18.03 8.51 2.77
N PRO A 42 -18.21 8.81 1.48
CA PRO A 42 -19.52 8.72 0.83
C PRO A 42 -19.92 7.25 0.70
N LEU A 43 -21.09 6.90 1.24
CA LEU A 43 -21.64 5.54 1.17
C LEU A 43 -22.08 5.14 -0.25
N SER A 44 -22.18 6.12 -1.16
CA SER A 44 -22.41 5.91 -2.58
C SER A 44 -21.13 5.57 -3.36
N ALA A 45 -19.95 5.53 -2.72
CA ALA A 45 -18.72 5.17 -3.40
C ALA A 45 -18.75 3.71 -3.90
N GLN A 46 -18.19 3.46 -5.09
CA GLN A 46 -18.18 2.14 -5.74
C GLN A 46 -17.65 1.05 -4.82
N VAL A 47 -16.62 1.35 -4.04
CA VAL A 47 -16.01 0.45 -3.03
C VAL A 47 -16.97 -0.07 -1.95
N PHE A 48 -18.17 0.50 -1.83
CA PHE A 48 -19.23 0.07 -0.90
C PHE A 48 -20.51 -0.37 -1.61
N THR A 49 -20.64 -0.16 -2.91
CA THR A 49 -21.89 -0.40 -3.66
C THR A 49 -21.76 -1.47 -4.74
N ASP A 50 -20.54 -1.85 -5.12
CA ASP A 50 -20.30 -2.96 -6.06
C ASP A 50 -20.38 -4.34 -5.40
N GLU A 51 -20.35 -5.39 -6.23
CA GLU A 51 -20.41 -6.79 -5.79
C GLU A 51 -19.23 -7.21 -4.90
N HIS A 52 -18.18 -6.40 -4.81
CA HIS A 52 -16.97 -6.69 -4.04
C HIS A 52 -16.92 -5.97 -2.69
N ALA A 53 -18.00 -5.31 -2.25
CA ALA A 53 -18.05 -4.53 -1.00
C ALA A 53 -17.52 -5.31 0.23
N ALA A 54 -17.76 -6.62 0.27
CA ALA A 54 -17.27 -7.52 1.33
C ALA A 54 -15.72 -7.62 1.40
N ARG A 55 -15.01 -7.29 0.32
CA ARG A 55 -13.54 -7.23 0.25
C ARG A 55 -12.99 -5.83 0.54
N THR A 56 -13.78 -4.95 1.14
CA THR A 56 -13.34 -3.59 1.53
C THR A 56 -13.05 -3.52 3.03
N ILE A 57 -11.87 -3.01 3.36
CA ILE A 57 -11.41 -2.69 4.72
C ILE A 57 -11.22 -1.18 4.81
N VAL A 58 -11.93 -0.54 5.73
CA VAL A 58 -11.72 0.86 6.09
C VAL A 58 -10.88 0.91 7.36
N ALA A 59 -9.64 1.34 7.24
CA ALA A 59 -8.74 1.57 8.36
C ALA A 59 -8.99 2.99 8.91
N ALA A 60 -9.50 3.07 10.14
CA ALA A 60 -9.98 4.32 10.74
C ALA A 60 -9.46 4.52 12.17
N PRO A 61 -9.23 5.76 12.65
CA PRO A 61 -8.91 5.97 14.05
C PRO A 61 -10.06 5.52 14.95
N LYS A 62 -9.76 5.04 16.17
CA LYS A 62 -10.79 4.74 17.18
C LYS A 62 -11.77 5.90 17.35
N GLY A 63 -13.07 5.60 17.29
CA GLY A 63 -14.14 6.60 17.40
C GLY A 63 -14.37 7.42 16.13
N TRP A 64 -13.76 7.05 15.00
CA TRP A 64 -13.99 7.73 13.73
C TRP A 64 -15.44 7.55 13.26
N GLN A 65 -16.14 8.67 13.14
CA GLN A 65 -17.47 8.80 12.49
C GLN A 65 -18.40 7.61 12.76
N PRO A 66 -18.88 7.40 14.01
CA PRO A 66 -19.58 6.17 14.39
C PRO A 66 -20.78 5.83 13.49
N GLY A 67 -21.57 6.83 13.10
CA GLY A 67 -22.68 6.64 12.17
C GLY A 67 -22.26 6.27 10.75
N CYS A 68 -21.13 6.77 10.25
CA CYS A 68 -20.56 6.37 8.97
C CYS A 68 -20.03 4.93 9.05
N ALA A 69 -19.26 4.62 10.11
CA ALA A 69 -18.71 3.28 10.34
C ALA A 69 -19.81 2.21 10.42
N THR A 70 -20.92 2.49 11.13
CA THR A 70 -22.07 1.58 11.19
C THR A 70 -22.69 1.34 9.81
N ARG A 71 -22.83 2.39 8.98
CA ARG A 71 -23.37 2.23 7.62
C ARG A 71 -22.43 1.45 6.72
N ILE A 72 -21.11 1.67 6.83
CA ILE A 72 -20.10 0.92 6.06
C ILE A 72 -20.14 -0.56 6.43
N ARG A 73 -20.25 -0.89 7.72
CA ARG A 73 -20.43 -2.28 8.18
C ARG A 73 -21.71 -2.91 7.64
N LYS A 74 -22.83 -2.15 7.61
CA LYS A 74 -24.09 -2.61 7.01
C LYS A 74 -24.00 -2.83 5.49
N ALA A 75 -23.12 -2.10 4.79
CA ALA A 75 -22.83 -2.31 3.37
C ALA A 75 -21.91 -3.53 3.11
N GLY A 76 -21.55 -4.30 4.14
CA GLY A 76 -20.73 -5.52 4.03
C GLY A 76 -19.23 -5.29 4.17
N ALA A 77 -18.77 -4.04 4.20
CA ALA A 77 -17.35 -3.72 4.37
C ALA A 77 -16.91 -3.79 5.84
N THR A 78 -15.63 -4.08 6.08
CA THR A 78 -15.03 -4.12 7.42
C THR A 78 -14.50 -2.75 7.81
N VAL A 79 -14.69 -2.33 9.06
CA VAL A 79 -14.06 -1.12 9.62
C VAL A 79 -13.12 -1.52 10.74
N LEU A 80 -11.81 -1.32 10.53
CA LEU A 80 -10.76 -1.55 11.51
C LEU A 80 -10.47 -0.25 12.27
N GLU A 81 -10.72 -0.26 13.58
CA GLU A 81 -10.47 0.88 14.45
C GLU A 81 -9.09 0.80 15.11
N LEU A 82 -8.22 1.73 14.75
CA LEU A 82 -6.79 1.74 15.09
C LEU A 82 -6.44 2.92 16.01
N PRO A 83 -5.36 2.81 16.81
CA PRO A 83 -4.87 3.95 17.57
C PRO A 83 -4.41 5.08 16.65
N ARG A 84 -4.61 6.35 17.07
CA ARG A 84 -4.11 7.52 16.32
C ARG A 84 -2.58 7.54 16.25
N LYS A 85 -1.91 7.24 17.37
CA LYS A 85 -0.44 7.14 17.42
C LYS A 85 0.00 5.80 16.85
N GLY A 86 0.98 5.82 15.94
CA GLY A 86 1.48 4.61 15.29
C GLY A 86 0.43 3.94 14.40
N PHE A 87 -0.50 4.72 13.84
CA PHE A 87 -1.65 4.23 13.10
C PHE A 87 -1.28 3.30 11.94
N LEU A 88 -0.33 3.70 11.09
CA LEU A 88 0.04 2.91 9.91
C LEU A 88 0.78 1.63 10.30
N GLN A 89 1.57 1.66 11.37
CA GLN A 89 2.21 0.47 11.93
C GLN A 89 1.18 -0.48 12.54
N ALA A 90 0.15 0.06 13.19
CA ALA A 90 -0.97 -0.75 13.69
C ALA A 90 -1.74 -1.39 12.52
N LEU A 91 -2.04 -0.63 11.47
CA LEU A 91 -2.66 -1.15 10.25
C LEU A 91 -1.84 -2.31 9.67
N ALA A 92 -0.54 -2.12 9.49
CA ALA A 92 0.35 -3.18 8.97
C ALA A 92 0.31 -4.46 9.83
N ARG A 93 0.21 -4.32 11.16
CA ARG A 93 0.06 -5.47 12.07
C ARG A 93 -1.28 -6.18 11.91
N GLU A 94 -2.38 -5.45 11.74
CA GLU A 94 -3.72 -6.03 11.56
C GLU A 94 -3.90 -6.72 10.20
N LEU A 95 -3.22 -6.24 9.16
CA LEU A 95 -3.28 -6.85 7.82
C LEU A 95 -2.59 -8.22 7.76
N GLY A 96 -1.56 -8.45 8.58
CA GLY A 96 -0.79 -9.70 8.58
C GLY A 96 -1.63 -10.95 8.86
N PRO A 97 -2.40 -11.02 9.96
CA PRO A 97 -3.30 -12.13 10.27
C PRO A 97 -4.38 -12.40 9.21
N LEU A 98 -4.75 -11.40 8.40
CA LEU A 98 -5.68 -11.54 7.28
C LEU A 98 -5.03 -12.15 6.02
N GLY A 99 -3.75 -12.51 6.10
CA GLY A 99 -2.98 -13.00 4.95
C GLY A 99 -2.61 -11.92 3.93
N ILE A 100 -2.78 -10.64 4.29
CA ILE A 100 -2.48 -9.49 3.42
C ILE A 100 -1.01 -9.12 3.62
N LEU A 101 -0.14 -9.71 2.79
CA LEU A 101 1.32 -9.58 2.90
C LEU A 101 1.95 -8.73 1.79
N ARG A 102 1.16 -8.37 0.78
CA ARG A 102 1.54 -7.45 -0.31
C ARG A 102 0.42 -6.46 -0.57
N VAL A 103 0.63 -5.19 -0.25
CA VAL A 103 -0.31 -4.11 -0.57
C VAL A 103 0.33 -3.20 -1.61
N LEU A 104 -0.45 -2.85 -2.62
CA LEU A 104 -0.12 -1.79 -3.57
C LEU A 104 -0.76 -0.51 -3.06
N CYS A 105 0.02 0.50 -2.68
CA CYS A 105 -0.50 1.84 -2.42
C CYS A 105 -0.42 2.66 -3.70
N GLU A 106 -1.58 2.99 -4.28
CA GLU A 106 -1.67 3.73 -5.55
C GLU A 106 -2.35 5.11 -5.43
N GLY A 107 -3.03 5.37 -4.30
CA GLY A 107 -3.84 6.57 -4.12
C GLY A 107 -3.39 7.49 -3.00
N GLY A 108 -3.07 8.74 -3.35
CA GLY A 108 -2.90 9.88 -2.45
C GLY A 108 -1.44 10.16 -2.06
N GLY A 109 -0.89 11.28 -2.55
CA GLY A 109 0.49 11.70 -2.25
C GLY A 109 0.77 11.85 -0.74
N ILE A 110 -0.22 12.32 0.03
CA ILE A 110 -0.12 12.41 1.49
C ILE A 110 0.07 11.02 2.12
N LEU A 111 -0.76 10.03 1.75
CA LEU A 111 -0.65 8.67 2.29
C LEU A 111 0.68 8.02 1.91
N ALA A 112 1.10 8.19 0.65
CA ALA A 112 2.42 7.73 0.21
C ALA A 112 3.54 8.36 1.07
N GLY A 113 3.43 9.65 1.38
CA GLY A 113 4.41 10.38 2.19
C GLY A 113 4.45 9.85 3.62
N GLU A 114 3.29 9.66 4.24
CA GLU A 114 3.16 9.08 5.58
C GLU A 114 3.72 7.65 5.64
N LEU A 115 3.51 6.82 4.61
CA LEU A 115 4.06 5.47 4.55
C LEU A 115 5.60 5.48 4.48
N ILE A 116 6.18 6.39 3.69
CA ILE A 116 7.64 6.56 3.62
C ILE A 116 8.19 7.04 4.97
N GLN A 117 7.57 8.07 5.57
CA GLN A 117 7.96 8.56 6.90
C GLN A 117 7.87 7.48 7.98
N ALA A 118 6.86 6.62 7.91
CA ALA A 118 6.66 5.50 8.82
C ALA A 118 7.68 4.35 8.61
N GLY A 119 8.51 4.40 7.56
CA GLY A 119 9.45 3.34 7.21
C GLY A 119 8.76 2.05 6.74
N LEU A 120 7.55 2.16 6.18
CA LEU A 120 6.70 1.03 5.78
C LEU A 120 6.78 0.73 4.27
N VAL A 121 7.65 1.41 3.54
CA VAL A 121 7.80 1.28 2.09
C VAL A 121 9.03 0.45 1.77
N ASP A 122 8.84 -0.62 0.99
CA ASP A 122 9.96 -1.48 0.56
C ASP A 122 10.44 -1.26 -0.91
N GLU A 123 9.65 -0.61 -1.80
CA GLU A 123 9.91 -0.05 -3.17
C GLU A 123 9.06 1.18 -3.27
N LEU A 124 9.60 2.11 -4.05
CA LEU A 124 8.78 3.04 -4.77
C LEU A 124 8.75 2.65 -6.25
N CYS A 125 7.55 2.55 -6.82
CA CYS A 125 7.33 2.45 -8.26
C CYS A 125 6.90 3.83 -8.75
N VAL A 126 7.71 4.46 -9.60
CA VAL A 126 7.46 5.82 -10.08
C VAL A 126 7.26 5.78 -11.59
N PHE A 127 6.18 6.42 -12.05
CA PHE A 127 5.96 6.72 -13.45
C PHE A 127 6.25 8.20 -13.67
N LEU A 128 7.14 8.50 -14.61
CA LEU A 128 7.50 9.84 -15.01
C LEU A 128 7.05 10.06 -16.45
N SER A 129 6.11 10.98 -16.64
CA SER A 129 5.63 11.37 -17.96
C SER A 129 6.41 12.58 -18.48
N PRO A 130 6.69 12.67 -19.80
CA PRO A 130 7.36 13.82 -20.41
C PRO A 130 6.40 15.03 -20.56
N MET A 131 5.76 15.42 -19.46
CA MET A 131 4.77 16.50 -19.40
C MET A 131 4.96 17.33 -18.13
N LEU A 132 4.74 18.65 -18.24
CA LEU A 132 4.84 19.60 -17.13
C LEU A 132 3.45 20.19 -16.84
N ILE A 133 2.94 19.99 -15.63
CA ILE A 133 1.65 20.53 -15.17
C ILE A 133 1.84 21.71 -14.20
N GLY A 134 2.95 21.74 -13.45
CA GLY A 134 3.20 22.74 -12.41
C GLY A 134 2.33 22.55 -11.16
N GLY A 135 2.30 23.56 -10.28
CA GLY A 135 1.45 23.60 -9.08
C GLY A 135 2.19 23.49 -7.75
N PRO A 136 1.54 23.87 -6.64
CA PRO A 136 2.19 23.95 -5.32
C PRO A 136 2.28 22.62 -4.57
N VAL A 137 1.60 21.58 -5.04
CA VAL A 137 1.53 20.27 -4.36
C VAL A 137 2.51 19.30 -5.01
N GLY A 138 3.48 18.83 -4.23
CA GLY A 138 4.43 17.82 -4.67
C GLY A 138 3.81 16.42 -4.79
N ALA A 139 4.50 15.51 -5.46
CA ALA A 139 4.06 14.13 -5.66
C ALA A 139 3.75 13.37 -4.34
N MET A 140 4.37 13.78 -3.23
CA MET A 140 4.19 13.20 -1.89
C MET A 140 3.30 14.07 -0.99
N GLY A 141 2.42 14.88 -1.59
CA GLY A 141 1.52 15.78 -0.88
C GLY A 141 2.29 16.88 -0.13
N THR A 142 1.99 17.02 1.16
CA THR A 142 2.60 18.03 2.06
C THR A 142 3.78 17.46 2.85
N THR A 143 4.29 16.30 2.45
CA THR A 143 5.40 15.67 3.17
C THR A 143 6.72 16.33 2.79
N GLU A 144 7.42 16.86 3.79
CA GLU A 144 8.70 17.53 3.62
C GLU A 144 9.80 16.85 4.44
N TRP A 145 11.00 16.81 3.87
CA TRP A 145 12.21 16.37 4.53
C TRP A 145 13.32 17.39 4.32
N ARG A 146 14.11 17.63 5.36
CA ARG A 146 15.43 18.26 5.17
C ARG A 146 16.31 17.32 4.36
N LEU A 147 17.24 17.85 3.57
CA LEU A 147 18.10 17.06 2.69
C LEU A 147 18.82 15.92 3.42
N GLU A 148 19.32 16.18 4.63
CA GLU A 148 20.02 15.22 5.49
C GLU A 148 19.12 14.07 5.96
N GLN A 149 17.83 14.34 6.13
CA GLN A 149 16.82 13.41 6.63
C GLN A 149 16.02 12.76 5.50
N ALA A 150 16.26 13.18 4.25
CA ALA A 150 15.51 12.72 3.10
C ALA A 150 15.76 11.21 2.88
N PRO A 151 14.68 10.41 2.79
CA PRO A 151 14.79 8.97 2.59
C PRO A 151 15.50 8.68 1.27
N ARG A 152 16.53 7.85 1.33
CA ARG A 152 17.36 7.50 0.17
C ARG A 152 16.90 6.20 -0.45
N PHE A 153 16.93 6.14 -1.77
CA PHE A 153 16.56 4.96 -2.54
C PHE A 153 17.64 4.59 -3.55
N HIS A 154 17.84 3.30 -3.76
CA HIS A 154 18.63 2.75 -4.85
C HIS A 154 17.73 2.41 -6.03
N LEU A 155 18.14 2.87 -7.22
CA LEU A 155 17.54 2.44 -8.47
C LEU A 155 17.77 0.93 -8.68
N ARG A 156 16.69 0.20 -8.97
CA ARG A 156 16.72 -1.24 -9.25
C ARG A 156 16.36 -1.57 -10.68
N ASP A 157 15.53 -0.76 -11.30
CA ASP A 157 15.09 -0.93 -12.69
C ASP A 157 14.65 0.43 -13.22
N ALA A 158 14.97 0.71 -14.48
CA ALA A 158 14.49 1.87 -15.20
C ALA A 158 14.21 1.43 -16.64
N LYS A 159 13.01 1.70 -17.14
CA LYS A 159 12.65 1.34 -18.52
C LYS A 159 11.57 2.25 -19.08
N PRO A 160 11.54 2.47 -20.40
CA PRO A 160 10.41 3.12 -21.05
C PRO A 160 9.15 2.24 -20.97
N VAL A 161 8.00 2.89 -20.85
CA VAL A 161 6.66 2.29 -20.93
C VAL A 161 5.79 3.22 -21.77
N GLY A 162 5.60 2.89 -23.04
CA GLY A 162 5.01 3.83 -23.99
C GLY A 162 5.89 5.08 -24.10
N ASN A 163 5.30 6.25 -23.85
CA ASN A 163 6.02 7.54 -23.83
C ASN A 163 6.52 7.93 -22.42
N ASP A 164 6.21 7.14 -21.39
CA ASP A 164 6.61 7.42 -20.01
C ASP A 164 7.85 6.60 -19.62
N PHE A 165 8.47 6.96 -18.49
CA PHE A 165 9.51 6.18 -17.85
C PHE A 165 9.02 5.55 -16.55
N TYR A 166 9.27 4.25 -16.40
CA TYR A 166 9.04 3.51 -15.16
C TYR A 166 10.35 3.34 -14.40
N PHE A 167 10.36 3.76 -13.13
CA PHE A 167 11.45 3.53 -12.19
C PHE A 167 11.00 2.63 -11.05
N ARG A 168 11.82 1.64 -10.75
CA ARG A 168 11.68 0.78 -9.57
C ARG A 168 12.81 1.07 -8.60
N LEU A 169 12.48 1.60 -7.43
CA LEU A 169 13.42 2.10 -6.44
C LEU A 169 13.30 1.28 -5.16
N LYS A 170 14.38 1.00 -4.43
CA LYS A 170 14.32 0.36 -3.10
C LYS A 170 14.97 1.25 -2.05
N PRO A 171 14.45 1.32 -0.81
CA PRO A 171 15.12 2.06 0.26
C PRO A 171 16.58 1.63 0.39
N ALA A 172 17.47 2.59 0.60
CA ALA A 172 18.92 2.37 0.66
C ALA A 172 19.40 1.69 1.96
N GLY A 173 18.49 1.43 2.91
CA GLY A 173 18.85 1.15 4.29
C GLY A 173 19.24 2.44 5.01
N GLN A 174 18.97 2.55 6.31
CA GLN A 174 19.42 3.71 7.09
C GLN A 174 20.96 3.69 7.16
N PRO A 175 21.66 4.81 6.92
CA PRO A 175 23.06 4.92 7.32
C PRO A 175 23.12 4.75 8.85
N GLY A 176 23.63 3.60 9.32
CA GLY A 176 23.77 3.32 10.75
C GLY A 176 23.40 1.92 11.26
N SER A 177 22.97 0.97 10.42
CA SER A 177 22.84 -0.44 10.85
C SER A 177 23.75 -1.36 10.04
N ALA A 178 25.02 -1.45 10.45
CA ALA A 178 25.86 -2.55 10.08
C ALA A 178 25.19 -3.84 10.56
N GLY A 179 24.72 -4.67 9.63
CA GLY A 179 24.08 -5.94 9.94
C GLY A 179 25.12 -6.93 10.47
N THR A 180 24.86 -7.48 11.65
CA THR A 180 25.50 -8.73 12.10
C THR A 180 25.07 -9.86 11.14
N PRO A 181 25.96 -10.78 10.72
CA PRO A 181 25.59 -11.86 9.82
C PRO A 181 24.59 -12.81 10.49
N ARG A 182 23.57 -13.27 9.76
CA ARG A 182 22.61 -14.27 10.26
C ARG A 182 23.24 -15.68 10.23
N PRO A 183 23.24 -16.44 11.34
CA PRO A 183 23.58 -17.84 11.31
C PRO A 183 22.39 -18.70 10.87
N THR A 184 22.70 -19.84 10.25
CA THR A 184 21.78 -20.84 9.71
C THR A 184 21.34 -21.87 10.76
N SER A 185 20.14 -22.42 10.56
CA SER A 185 19.52 -23.65 11.13
C SER A 185 18.65 -23.54 12.42
N ASN A 186 17.60 -24.38 12.43
CA ASN A 186 16.29 -24.40 13.14
C ASN A 186 16.31 -25.41 14.34
N PRO A 187 15.26 -25.67 15.15
CA PRO A 187 14.00 -24.97 15.50
C PRO A 187 13.81 -24.73 17.03
N ILE A 188 12.76 -23.96 17.41
CA ILE A 188 11.98 -23.87 18.68
C ILE A 188 11.59 -22.39 18.92
N CYS A 189 10.28 -22.10 19.01
CA CYS A 189 9.66 -20.78 19.23
C CYS A 189 10.22 -20.06 20.50
N PRO A 190 10.16 -18.71 20.67
CA PRO A 190 9.16 -17.74 20.17
C PRO A 190 9.73 -16.37 19.68
N SER A 191 8.82 -15.43 19.32
CA SER A 191 9.02 -13.98 19.08
C SER A 191 9.09 -13.48 17.61
N TRP A 192 7.97 -12.89 17.20
CA TRP A 192 7.78 -11.76 16.27
C TRP A 192 8.91 -11.44 15.27
N VAL A 193 8.83 -12.03 14.08
CA VAL A 193 9.39 -11.44 12.86
C VAL A 193 8.36 -11.58 11.74
N GLY A 194 7.63 -10.49 11.49
CA GLY A 194 6.72 -10.33 10.36
C GLY A 194 6.83 -8.92 9.79
N ARG A 195 8.04 -8.53 9.36
CA ARG A 195 8.23 -7.34 8.52
C ARG A 195 8.13 -7.77 7.07
N THR A 196 7.12 -7.29 6.35
CA THR A 196 7.18 -7.01 4.90
C THR A 196 5.94 -6.20 4.53
N LEU A 197 6.11 -5.16 3.72
CA LEU A 197 5.15 -4.97 2.65
C LEU A 197 5.79 -4.41 1.39
N ARG A 198 6.04 -5.36 0.49
CA ARG A 198 6.72 -5.19 -0.78
C ARG A 198 5.69 -5.06 -1.92
N VAL A 199 5.79 -4.20 -2.94
CA VAL A 199 6.97 -3.81 -3.74
C VAL A 199 7.58 -5.07 -4.36
N SER A 200 7.80 -5.12 -5.66
CA SER A 200 8.04 -6.40 -6.35
C SER A 200 9.33 -7.15 -5.92
N ARG A 201 9.22 -8.44 -5.55
CA ARG A 201 10.38 -9.37 -5.54
C ARG A 201 10.02 -10.83 -5.84
N THR A 202 10.87 -11.48 -6.65
CA THR A 202 10.82 -12.89 -7.07
C THR A 202 11.75 -13.74 -6.22
N ILE A 203 11.30 -14.93 -5.84
CA ILE A 203 12.16 -16.07 -5.51
C ILE A 203 11.68 -17.23 -6.38
N SER A 204 12.64 -17.85 -7.08
CA SER A 204 12.48 -18.88 -8.12
C SER A 204 12.57 -20.27 -7.52
N LYS A 205 11.77 -21.21 -8.03
CA LYS A 205 12.24 -22.55 -8.47
C LYS A 205 11.41 -23.02 -9.68
N THR A 206 12.12 -23.23 -10.80
CA THR A 206 11.97 -24.19 -11.92
C THR A 206 10.84 -25.23 -11.80
N LYS A 207 10.10 -25.65 -12.85
CA LYS A 207 10.54 -26.16 -14.16
C LYS A 207 9.33 -26.44 -15.11
N ASN A 208 9.56 -26.27 -16.42
CA ASN A 208 9.07 -27.03 -17.59
C ASN A 208 7.67 -26.86 -18.26
N ARG A 209 7.76 -26.46 -19.56
CA ARG A 209 7.08 -26.93 -20.80
C ARG A 209 5.54 -26.77 -20.91
N ARG A 210 5.01 -25.93 -21.81
CA ARG A 210 4.89 -25.95 -23.31
C ARG A 210 3.57 -26.60 -23.78
N LYS A 211 2.90 -25.89 -24.73
CA LYS A 211 1.87 -26.31 -25.73
C LYS A 211 0.46 -26.56 -25.18
N GLU A 212 -0.65 -26.25 -25.83
CA GLU A 212 -1.15 -26.09 -27.22
C GLU A 212 -2.44 -25.22 -27.12
N LEU A 213 -2.94 -24.39 -28.04
CA LEU A 213 -2.97 -24.29 -29.51
C LEU A 213 -2.93 -22.80 -29.92
#